data_AF-A0A2S9DX62-F1
#
_entry.id   AF-A0A2S9DX62-F1
#
_cell.length_a   1.000
_cell.length_b   1.000
_cell.length_c   1.000
_cell.angle_alpha   90.00
_cell.angle_beta   90.00
_cell.angle_gamma   90.00
#
_symmetry.space_group_name_H-M   'P 1'
#
loop_
_entity.id
_entity.type
_entity.pdbx_description
1 polymer ?
#
loop_
_entity_poly.entity_id
_entity_poly.type
_entity_poly.pdbx_seq_one_letter_code
_entity_poly.pdbx_strand_id
1 'polypeptide(L)'
;MIEIREAIAKLHRAAAHDQDPQRAHAAHWLDGLFENVESRAQLREAARQALELYRGGMGSFQDVGTAVMAEAVDGLRRALSAARSWLLRD
;
A
#
# COMPACT_ATOMS: atom_id res chain seq x y z
N MET A 1 -11.72 2.38 4.80
CA MET A 1 -10.68 1.44 5.34
C MET A 1 -10.61 0.11 4.57
N ILE A 2 -11.74 -0.46 4.15
CA ILE A 2 -11.80 -1.73 3.40
C ILE A 2 -10.93 -1.71 2.13
N GLU A 3 -11.04 -0.66 1.32
CA GLU A 3 -10.27 -0.53 0.06
C GLU A 3 -8.74 -0.59 0.26
N ILE A 4 -8.23 -0.02 1.36
CA ILE A 4 -6.79 -0.07 1.67
C ILE A 4 -6.38 -1.50 2.01
N ARG A 5 -7.16 -2.18 2.86
CA ARG A 5 -6.87 -3.57 3.26
C ARG A 5 -6.91 -4.51 2.05
N GLU A 6 -7.87 -4.32 1.15
CA GLU A 6 -7.94 -5.09 -0.10
C GLU A 6 -6.74 -4.80 -1.01
N ALA A 7 -6.31 -3.54 -1.12
CA ALA A 7 -5.13 -3.19 -1.90
C ALA A 7 -3.84 -3.79 -1.30
N ILE A 8 -3.68 -3.80 0.02
CA ILE A 8 -2.56 -4.46 0.70
C ILE A 8 -2.61 -5.97 0.46
N ALA A 9 -3.78 -6.59 0.54
CA ALA A 9 -3.93 -8.02 0.23
C ALA A 9 -3.59 -8.35 -1.22
N LYS A 10 -3.90 -7.47 -2.19
CA LYS A 10 -3.46 -7.62 -3.59
C LYS A 10 -1.95 -7.51 -3.72
N LEU A 11 -1.33 -6.57 -3.00
CA LEU A 11 0.14 -6.43 -2.98
C LEU A 11 0.82 -7.70 -2.45
N HIS A 12 0.29 -8.31 -1.37
CA HIS A 12 0.77 -9.60 -0.87
C HIS A 12 0.76 -10.69 -1.93
N ARG A 13 -0.36 -10.82 -2.66
CA ARG A 13 -0.49 -11.83 -3.72
C ARG A 13 0.48 -11.58 -4.86
N ALA A 14 0.66 -10.32 -5.26
CA ALA A 14 1.62 -9.95 -6.30
C ALA A 14 3.06 -10.25 -5.87
N ALA A 15 3.43 -9.93 -4.63
CA ALA A 15 4.76 -10.23 -4.10
C ALA A 15 5.03 -11.74 -4.01
N ALA A 16 4.03 -12.52 -3.60
CA ALA A 16 4.13 -13.98 -3.58
C ALA A 16 4.25 -14.57 -5.00
N HIS A 17 3.46 -14.07 -5.95
CA HIS A 17 3.50 -14.47 -7.35
C HIS A 17 4.88 -14.23 -7.98
N ASP A 18 5.46 -13.05 -7.71
CA ASP A 18 6.76 -12.65 -8.28
C ASP A 18 7.96 -13.15 -7.49
N GLN A 19 7.73 -13.85 -6.38
CA GLN A 19 8.77 -14.25 -5.43
C GLN A 19 9.65 -13.05 -4.99
N ASP A 20 9.02 -11.89 -4.77
CA ASP A 20 9.70 -10.64 -4.42
C ASP A 20 9.66 -10.41 -2.90
N PRO A 21 10.73 -10.79 -2.16
CA PRO A 21 10.75 -10.64 -0.70
C PRO A 21 10.75 -9.19 -0.24
N GLN A 22 11.24 -8.26 -1.06
CA GLN A 22 11.25 -6.84 -0.69
C GLN A 22 9.84 -6.27 -0.69
N ARG A 23 9.03 -6.61 -1.71
CA ARG A 23 7.64 -6.15 -1.80
C ARG A 23 6.74 -6.91 -0.83
N ALA A 24 7.07 -8.16 -0.48
CA ALA A 24 6.41 -8.89 0.61
C ALA A 24 6.66 -8.21 1.97
N HIS A 25 7.89 -7.78 2.24
CA HIS A 25 8.20 -7.03 3.47
C HIS A 25 7.45 -5.70 3.53
N ALA A 26 7.38 -4.95 2.42
CA ALA A 26 6.61 -3.72 2.35
C ALA A 26 5.12 -3.97 2.64
N ALA A 27 4.54 -5.04 2.11
CA ALA A 27 3.15 -5.42 2.37
C ALA A 27 2.89 -5.71 3.86
N HIS A 28 3.78 -6.45 4.53
CA HIS A 28 3.67 -6.68 5.98
C HIS A 28 3.81 -5.41 6.82
N TRP A 29 4.73 -4.51 6.44
CA TRP A 29 4.85 -3.23 7.11
C TRP A 29 3.57 -2.40 6.96
N LEU A 30 2.93 -2.44 5.79
CA LEU A 30 1.63 -1.78 5.56
C LEU A 30 0.51 -2.38 6.42
N ASP A 31 0.48 -3.70 6.61
CA ASP A 31 -0.50 -4.32 7.52
C ASP A 31 -0.39 -3.71 8.93
N GLY A 32 0.81 -3.66 9.48
CA GLY A 32 1.05 -3.08 10.81
C GLY A 32 0.72 -1.58 10.88
N LEU A 33 1.02 -0.83 9.81
CA LEU A 33 0.72 0.60 9.73
C LEU A 33 -0.79 0.90 9.76
N PHE A 34 -1.62 -0.02 9.25
CA PHE A 34 -3.08 0.13 9.18
C PHE A 34 -3.87 -0.71 10.19
N GLU A 35 -3.20 -1.50 11.04
CA GLU A 35 -3.84 -2.41 11.99
C GLU A 35 -4.72 -1.66 13.01
N ASN A 36 -4.16 -0.63 13.66
CA ASN A 36 -4.77 0.10 14.79
C ASN A 36 -5.15 1.55 14.42
N VAL A 37 -5.55 1.78 13.17
CA VAL A 37 -6.05 3.09 12.74
C VAL A 37 -7.50 3.27 13.21
N GLU A 38 -7.68 4.08 14.24
CA GLU A 38 -8.98 4.32 14.89
C GLU A 38 -9.56 5.71 14.58
N SER A 39 -8.76 6.58 13.98
CA SER A 39 -9.16 7.96 13.68
C SER A 39 -8.80 8.37 12.26
N ARG A 40 -9.52 9.36 11.76
CA ARG A 40 -9.24 10.00 10.47
C ARG A 40 -7.86 10.65 10.41
N ALA A 41 -7.37 11.20 11.53
CA ALA A 41 -6.03 11.78 11.60
C ALA A 41 -4.95 10.69 11.44
N GLN A 42 -5.09 9.58 12.16
CA GLN A 42 -4.19 8.42 12.02
C GLN A 42 -4.25 7.86 10.60
N LEU A 43 -5.43 7.75 10.00
CA LEU A 43 -5.60 7.26 8.63
C LEU A 43 -4.83 8.13 7.62
N ARG A 44 -4.94 9.45 7.73
CA ARG A 44 -4.23 10.39 6.84
C ARG A 44 -2.73 10.29 7.02
N GLU A 45 -2.26 10.15 8.24
CA GLU A 45 -0.84 10.05 8.56
C GLU A 45 -0.25 8.71 8.10
N ALA A 46 -0.93 7.59 8.37
CA ALA A 46 -0.59 6.27 7.83
C ALA A 46 -0.53 6.30 6.29
N ALA A 47 -1.54 6.90 5.64
CA ALA A 47 -1.54 7.04 4.19
C ALA A 47 -0.38 7.90 3.67
N ARG A 48 -0.01 8.97 4.39
CA ARG A 48 1.15 9.79 4.06
C ARG A 48 2.45 8.99 4.14
N GLN A 49 2.65 8.22 5.21
CA GLN A 49 3.83 7.37 5.39
C GLN A 49 3.91 6.29 4.32
N ALA A 50 2.81 5.60 4.04
CA ALA A 50 2.75 4.58 2.99
C ALA A 50 3.07 5.13 1.60
N LEU A 51 2.69 6.38 1.31
CA LEU A 51 2.99 7.02 0.03
C LEU A 51 4.49 7.33 -0.18
N GLU A 52 5.32 7.27 0.86
CA GLU A 52 6.78 7.40 0.72
C GLU A 52 7.39 6.23 -0.07
N LEU A 53 6.75 5.05 -0.09
CA LEU A 53 7.18 3.88 -0.89
C LEU A 53 7.22 4.18 -2.41
N TYR A 54 6.54 5.23 -2.87
CA TYR A 54 6.54 5.65 -4.28
C TYR A 54 7.65 6.64 -4.62
N ARG A 55 8.39 7.15 -3.62
CA ARG A 55 9.44 8.15 -3.81
C ARG A 55 10.82 7.55 -4.07
N GLY A 56 10.96 6.23 -3.97
CA GLY A 56 12.21 5.50 -4.22
C GLY A 56 12.82 4.91 -2.96
N GLY A 57 13.91 4.14 -3.11
CA GLY A 57 14.57 3.41 -2.03
C GLY A 57 14.36 1.89 -2.09
N MET A 58 14.86 1.17 -1.08
CA MET A 58 14.74 -0.28 -0.98
C MET A 58 13.29 -0.68 -0.68
N GLY A 59 12.74 -1.66 -1.41
CA GLY A 59 11.31 -2.03 -1.31
C GLY A 59 10.35 -0.99 -1.89
N SER A 60 10.85 0.01 -2.62
CA SER A 60 10.02 1.01 -3.27
C SER A 60 9.23 0.45 -4.46
N PHE A 61 8.25 1.22 -4.90
CA PHE A 61 7.34 0.87 -5.98
C PHE A 61 7.70 1.50 -7.33
N GLN A 62 8.91 2.06 -7.48
CA GLN A 62 9.33 2.71 -8.74
C GLN A 62 9.72 1.72 -9.84
N ASP A 63 10.27 0.57 -9.46
CA ASP A 63 10.73 -0.46 -10.40
C ASP A 63 10.03 -1.78 -10.07
N VAL A 64 8.83 -1.93 -10.61
CA VAL A 64 8.00 -3.12 -10.46
C VAL A 64 8.15 -3.95 -11.72
N GLY A 65 8.81 -5.11 -11.59
CA GLY A 65 9.26 -5.92 -12.73
C GLY A 65 8.16 -6.66 -13.49
N THR A 66 6.91 -6.65 -13.00
CA THR A 66 5.79 -7.36 -13.62
C THR A 66 4.52 -6.51 -13.68
N ALA A 67 3.64 -6.84 -14.63
CA ALA A 67 2.33 -6.20 -14.76
C ALA A 67 1.43 -6.46 -13.53
N VAL A 68 1.55 -7.63 -12.91
CA VAL A 68 0.77 -8.00 -11.71
C VAL A 68 1.17 -7.10 -10.54
N MET A 69 2.47 -6.90 -10.33
CA MET A 69 2.96 -5.98 -9.30
C MET A 69 2.59 -4.53 -9.62
N ALA A 70 2.69 -4.11 -10.88
CA ALA A 70 2.28 -2.77 -11.30
C ALA A 70 0.80 -2.49 -11.00
N GLU A 71 -0.10 -3.43 -11.30
CA GLU A 71 -1.52 -3.29 -11.00
C GLU A 71 -1.76 -3.18 -9.48
N ALA A 72 -1.13 -4.04 -8.69
CA ALA A 72 -1.27 -4.04 -7.23
C ALA A 72 -0.80 -2.71 -6.61
N VAL A 73 0.37 -2.24 -7.04
CA VAL A 73 0.95 -0.97 -6.61
C VAL A 73 0.08 0.22 -7.03
N ASP A 74 -0.40 0.27 -8.27
CA ASP A 74 -1.27 1.36 -8.72
C ASP A 74 -2.60 1.38 -7.96
N GLY A 75 -3.18 0.21 -7.69
CA GLY A 75 -4.38 0.08 -6.87
C GLY A 75 -4.16 0.61 -5.45
N LEU A 76 -3.04 0.23 -4.83
CA LEU A 76 -2.66 0.74 -3.52
C LEU A 76 -2.46 2.25 -3.52
N ARG A 77 -1.79 2.81 -4.53
CA ARG A 77 -1.57 4.26 -4.65
C ARG A 77 -2.87 5.03 -4.66
N ARG A 78 -3.88 4.53 -5.39
CA ARG A 78 -5.22 5.13 -5.48
C ARG A 78 -5.92 5.11 -4.12
N ALA A 79 -5.94 3.95 -3.46
CA ALA A 79 -6.56 3.82 -2.13
C ALA A 79 -5.90 4.73 -1.09
N LEU A 80 -4.56 4.78 -1.06
CA LEU A 80 -3.80 5.67 -0.16
C LEU A 80 -4.04 7.15 -0.47
N SER A 81 -4.10 7.52 -1.76
CA SER A 81 -4.38 8.90 -2.16
C SER A 81 -5.79 9.33 -1.76
N ALA A 82 -6.79 8.44 -1.88
CA ALA A 82 -8.14 8.68 -1.41
C ALA A 82 -8.18 8.85 0.12
N ALA A 83 -7.50 7.98 0.86
CA ALA A 83 -7.37 8.06 2.32
C ALA A 83 -6.76 9.39 2.78
N ARG A 84 -5.70 9.84 2.09
CA ARG A 84 -5.03 11.11 2.37
C ARG A 84 -5.86 12.33 1.93
N SER A 85 -6.79 12.19 1.00
CA SER A 85 -7.63 13.29 0.49
C SER A 85 -9.05 13.32 1.06
N TRP A 86 -9.37 12.41 2.00
CA TRP A 86 -10.70 12.23 2.60
C TRP A 86 -11.77 11.59 1.70
N LEU A 87 -11.38 11.03 0.55
CA LEU A 87 -12.32 10.50 -0.46
C LEU A 87 -12.77 9.05 -0.22
N LEU A 88 -12.27 8.37 0.82
CA LEU A 88 -12.80 7.05 1.18
C LEU A 88 -14.21 7.23 1.73
N ARG A 89 -15.21 6.76 0.98
CA ARG A 89 -16.60 6.67 1.44
C ARG A 89 -16.64 5.65 2.57
N ASP A 90 -17.21 6.06 3.71
CA ASP A 90 -17.54 5.18 4.84
C ASP A 90 -18.56 4.12 4.42
#